data_AF-A0A6N7IWD9-F1
#
_entry.id   AF-A0A6N7IWD9-F1
#
_cell.length_a   1.000
_cell.length_b   1.000
_cell.length_c   1.000
_cell.angle_alpha   90.00
_cell.angle_beta   90.00
_cell.angle_gamma   90.00
#
_symmetry.space_group_name_H-M   'P 1'
#
loop_
_entity.id
_entity.type
_entity.pdbx_description
1 polymer ?
#
loop_
_entity_poly.entity_id
_entity_poly.type
_entity_poly.pdbx_seq_one_letter_code
_entity_poly.pdbx_strand_id
1 'polypeptide(L)'
;MVRDVDILKKLKDCSVDFTVTTSDDKIASVLEPGAAPSSARLRAAQRLAGEGLYVWAFIAPVLPGVSDAPGVLGELISGLRGAGVKEVYLDSLNPYPASVYRLKVAYQTMLPWALKHLEQYLSDPRGYLRTLSEELATLSQEYGYNLRVN
;
A
#
# COMPACT_ATOMS: atom_id res chain seq x y z
N MET A 1 13.72 -12.76 -5.47
CA MET A 1 12.48 -13.18 -4.79
C MET A 1 11.84 -14.38 -5.46
N VAL A 2 11.19 -14.29 -6.63
CA VAL A 2 10.53 -15.49 -7.19
C VAL A 2 11.51 -16.60 -7.60
N ARG A 3 12.77 -16.24 -7.92
CA ARG A 3 13.86 -17.21 -8.16
C ARG A 3 14.22 -18.05 -6.93
N ASP A 4 13.89 -17.56 -5.74
CA ASP A 4 14.32 -18.13 -4.47
C ASP A 4 13.22 -19.02 -3.85
N VAL A 5 12.14 -19.28 -4.59
CA VAL A 5 10.96 -20.01 -4.10
C VAL A 5 11.31 -21.39 -3.51
N ASP A 6 12.24 -22.11 -4.14
CA ASP A 6 12.67 -23.44 -3.66
C ASP A 6 13.44 -23.36 -2.34
N ILE A 7 14.09 -22.23 -2.06
CA ILE A 7 14.76 -21.97 -0.79
C ILE A 7 13.72 -21.59 0.25
N LEU A 8 12.81 -20.67 -0.09
CA LEU A 8 11.75 -20.19 0.80
C LEU A 8 10.86 -21.34 1.29
N LYS A 9 10.51 -22.29 0.41
CA LYS A 9 9.70 -23.48 0.76
C LYS A 9 10.38 -24.44 1.74
N LYS A 10 11.70 -24.35 1.93
CA LYS A 10 12.45 -25.18 2.90
C LYS A 10 12.49 -24.57 4.29
N LEU A 11 12.15 -23.28 4.42
CA LEU A 11 12.11 -22.59 5.70
C LEU A 11 10.81 -22.95 6.43
N LYS A 12 10.90 -23.26 7.73
CA LYS A 12 9.71 -23.42 8.57
C LYS A 12 9.09 -22.05 8.84
N ASP A 13 7.77 -21.99 8.82
CA ASP A 13 6.98 -20.79 9.15
C ASP A 13 7.39 -19.53 8.37
N CYS A 14 7.78 -19.72 7.10
CA CYS A 14 8.17 -18.62 6.22
C CYS A 14 6.94 -17.92 5.63
N SER A 15 6.91 -16.61 5.82
CA SER A 15 6.01 -15.71 5.10
C SER A 15 6.82 -14.74 4.24
N VAL A 16 6.17 -14.22 3.20
CA VAL A 16 6.74 -13.19 2.32
C VAL A 16 5.78 -12.03 2.26
N ASP A 17 6.33 -10.82 2.30
CA ASP A 17 5.55 -9.60 2.19
C ASP A 17 5.98 -8.73 1.03
N PHE A 18 5.05 -7.86 0.66
CA PHE A 18 5.27 -6.81 -0.32
C PHE A 18 4.68 -5.52 0.21
N THR A 19 5.47 -4.46 0.24
CA THR A 19 4.94 -3.11 0.40
C THR A 19 4.39 -2.63 -0.93
N VAL A 20 3.14 -2.13 -0.95
CA VAL A 20 2.49 -1.55 -2.12
C VAL A 20 1.77 -0.27 -1.71
N THR A 21 2.33 0.89 -2.07
CA THR A 21 1.72 2.19 -1.77
C THR A 21 0.53 2.49 -2.69
N THR A 22 0.60 2.12 -3.96
CA THR A 22 -0.45 2.34 -4.98
C THR A 22 -0.37 1.25 -6.05
N SER A 23 -1.49 0.93 -6.71
CA SER A 23 -1.54 0.01 -7.85
C SER A 23 -1.10 0.64 -9.17
N ASP A 24 -0.98 1.97 -9.25
CA ASP A 24 -0.54 2.68 -10.45
C ASP A 24 1.00 2.75 -10.53
N ASP A 25 1.59 2.03 -11.48
CA ASP A 25 3.03 1.96 -11.69
C ASP A 25 3.66 3.33 -12.01
N LYS A 26 2.94 4.26 -12.64
CA LYS A 26 3.44 5.61 -12.93
C LYS A 26 3.54 6.41 -11.65
N ILE A 27 2.50 6.38 -10.81
CA ILE A 27 2.51 7.05 -9.51
C ILE A 27 3.57 6.42 -8.60
N ALA A 28 3.65 5.09 -8.55
CA ALA A 28 4.67 4.38 -7.79
C ALA A 28 6.09 4.79 -8.19
N SER A 29 6.36 4.99 -9.49
CA SER A 29 7.68 5.42 -9.97
C SER A 29 8.08 6.84 -9.53
N VAL A 30 7.09 7.70 -9.26
CA VAL A 30 7.30 9.05 -8.72
C VAL A 30 7.62 8.97 -7.22
N LEU A 31 6.91 8.12 -6.49
CA LEU A 31 7.00 8.00 -5.03
C LEU A 31 8.21 7.19 -4.57
N GLU A 32 8.54 6.12 -5.30
CA GLU A 32 9.59 5.15 -4.97
C GLU A 32 10.51 4.92 -6.20
N PRO A 33 11.25 5.96 -6.65
CA PRO A 33 12.08 5.84 -7.85
C PRO A 33 13.13 4.75 -7.70
N GLY A 34 13.21 3.87 -8.70
CA GLY A 34 14.14 2.74 -8.73
C GLY A 34 13.62 1.47 -8.05
N ALA A 35 12.48 1.52 -7.37
CA ALA A 35 11.83 0.33 -6.83
C ALA A 35 11.12 -0.47 -7.93
N ALA A 36 10.89 -1.76 -7.71
CA ALA A 36 10.12 -2.57 -8.64
C ALA A 36 8.69 -2.02 -8.77
N PRO A 37 8.09 -1.96 -9.98
CA PRO A 37 6.72 -1.49 -10.15
C PRO A 37 5.73 -2.30 -9.30
N SER A 38 4.67 -1.66 -8.83
CA SER A 38 3.62 -2.30 -8.04
C SER A 38 3.01 -3.51 -8.75
N SER A 39 2.80 -3.42 -10.07
CA SER A 39 2.30 -4.54 -10.86
C SER A 39 3.26 -5.75 -10.85
N ALA A 40 4.57 -5.51 -10.78
CA ALA A 40 5.56 -6.58 -10.67
C ALA A 40 5.56 -7.22 -9.29
N ARG A 41 5.35 -6.42 -8.23
CA ARG A 41 5.17 -6.92 -6.85
C ARG A 41 3.91 -7.79 -6.75
N LEU A 42 2.78 -7.36 -7.30
CA LEU A 42 1.54 -8.13 -7.34
C LEU A 42 1.69 -9.45 -8.10
N ARG A 43 2.34 -9.46 -9.28
CA ARG A 43 2.62 -10.70 -10.02
C ARG A 43 3.53 -11.65 -9.23
N ALA A 44 4.50 -11.12 -8.51
CA ALA A 44 5.37 -11.92 -7.65
C ALA A 44 4.59 -12.52 -6.47
N ALA A 45 3.74 -11.72 -5.81
CA ALA A 45 2.83 -12.20 -4.76
C ALA A 45 1.94 -13.33 -5.26
N GLN A 46 1.32 -13.15 -6.43
CA GLN A 46 0.49 -14.18 -7.08
C GLN A 46 1.23 -15.48 -7.32
N ARG A 47 2.46 -15.40 -7.85
CA ARG A 47 3.26 -16.60 -8.11
C ARG A 47 3.68 -17.30 -6.82
N LEU A 48 4.10 -16.56 -5.79
CA LEU A 48 4.50 -17.15 -4.52
C LEU A 48 3.32 -17.77 -3.77
N ALA A 49 2.16 -17.10 -3.77
CA ALA A 49 0.92 -17.64 -3.20
C ALA A 49 0.49 -18.92 -3.94
N GLY A 50 0.58 -18.95 -5.28
CA GLY A 50 0.30 -20.14 -6.08
C GLY A 50 1.25 -21.32 -5.80
N GLU A 51 2.46 -21.05 -5.30
CA GLU A 51 3.44 -22.05 -4.89
C GLU A 51 3.24 -22.55 -3.45
N GLY A 52 2.19 -22.06 -2.77
CA GLY A 52 1.79 -22.44 -1.42
C GLY A 52 2.48 -21.66 -0.30
N LEU A 53 3.22 -20.59 -0.62
CA LEU A 53 3.82 -19.73 0.40
C LEU A 53 2.77 -18.81 1.02
N TYR A 54 2.93 -18.54 2.31
CA TYR A 54 2.09 -17.57 3.00
C TYR A 54 2.52 -16.15 2.61
N VAL A 55 1.67 -15.45 1.87
CA VAL A 55 1.96 -14.09 1.40
C VAL A 55 1.04 -13.11 2.10
N TRP A 56 1.60 -12.05 2.65
CA TRP A 56 0.86 -10.89 3.17
C TRP A 56 1.35 -9.62 2.46
N ALA A 57 0.67 -8.50 2.67
CA ALA A 57 1.03 -7.23 2.06
C ALA A 57 0.93 -6.07 3.05
N PHE A 58 1.71 -5.04 2.77
CA PHE A 58 1.75 -3.80 3.53
C PHE A 58 1.36 -2.64 2.61
N ILE A 59 0.24 -1.97 2.89
CA ILE A 59 -0.10 -0.72 2.22
C ILE A 59 0.46 0.41 3.07
N ALA A 60 1.67 0.87 2.72
CA ALA A 60 2.32 1.92 3.47
C ALA A 60 3.22 2.84 2.63
N PRO A 61 3.29 4.12 3.02
CA PRO A 61 2.26 4.79 3.80
C PRO A 61 0.95 4.85 2.99
N VAL A 62 -0.20 4.88 3.65
CA VAL A 62 -1.43 5.38 3.02
C VAL A 62 -1.24 6.89 2.79
N LEU A 63 -1.14 7.28 1.54
CA LEU A 63 -0.80 8.62 1.07
C LEU A 63 -2.05 9.45 0.74
N PRO A 64 -2.24 10.61 1.39
CA PRO A 64 -3.35 11.52 1.13
C PRO A 64 -3.44 11.97 -0.34
N GLY A 65 -4.63 11.87 -0.93
CA GLY A 65 -4.94 12.21 -2.32
C GLY A 65 -4.37 11.25 -3.36
N VAL A 66 -3.79 10.12 -2.94
CA VAL A 66 -3.17 9.14 -3.84
C VAL A 66 -3.72 7.75 -3.58
N SER A 67 -3.35 7.12 -2.46
CA SER A 67 -3.78 5.76 -2.18
C SER A 67 -5.11 5.70 -1.43
N ASP A 68 -5.47 6.78 -0.72
CA ASP A 68 -6.77 7.00 -0.08
C ASP A 68 -7.74 7.78 -0.99
N ALA A 69 -7.38 8.01 -2.26
CA ALA A 69 -8.31 8.66 -3.18
C ALA A 69 -9.55 7.75 -3.36
N PRO A 70 -10.75 8.33 -3.59
CA PRO A 70 -11.99 7.55 -3.62
C PRO A 70 -11.90 6.31 -4.52
N GLY A 71 -12.12 5.13 -3.93
CA GLY A 71 -12.09 3.83 -4.62
C GLY A 71 -10.69 3.23 -4.84
N VAL A 72 -9.62 4.02 -4.81
CA VAL A 72 -8.26 3.54 -5.10
C VAL A 72 -7.79 2.50 -4.08
N LEU A 73 -8.09 2.73 -2.80
CA LEU A 73 -7.71 1.81 -1.73
C LEU A 73 -8.42 0.46 -1.89
N GLY A 74 -9.71 0.48 -2.21
CA GLY A 74 -10.51 -0.72 -2.48
C GLY A 74 -10.00 -1.49 -3.71
N GLU A 75 -9.67 -0.80 -4.80
CA GLU A 75 -9.07 -1.42 -5.99
C GLU A 75 -7.72 -2.10 -5.67
N LEU A 76 -6.88 -1.45 -4.86
CA LEU A 76 -5.61 -2.02 -4.43
C LEU A 76 -5.82 -3.27 -3.57
N ILE A 77 -6.73 -3.22 -2.59
CA ILE A 77 -7.07 -4.37 -1.75
C ILE A 77 -7.65 -5.53 -2.58
N SER A 78 -8.52 -5.22 -3.53
CA SER A 78 -9.06 -6.20 -4.48
C SER A 78 -7.96 -6.86 -5.30
N GLY A 79 -7.01 -6.08 -5.82
CA GLY A 79 -5.84 -6.57 -6.53
C GLY A 79 -4.95 -7.47 -5.69
N LEU A 80 -4.70 -7.11 -4.43
CA LEU A 80 -3.95 -7.93 -3.47
C LEU A 80 -4.65 -9.27 -3.21
N ARG A 81 -5.97 -9.23 -2.99
CA ARG A 81 -6.79 -10.43 -2.81
C ARG A 81 -6.75 -11.34 -4.04
N GLY A 82 -6.86 -10.77 -5.23
CA GLY A 82 -6.73 -11.50 -6.50
C GLY A 82 -5.34 -12.13 -6.70
N ALA A 83 -4.30 -11.52 -6.13
CA ALA A 83 -2.94 -12.07 -6.09
C ALA A 83 -2.74 -13.14 -4.98
N GLY A 84 -3.80 -13.54 -4.26
CA GLY A 84 -3.71 -14.59 -3.25
C GLY A 84 -3.11 -14.16 -1.91
N VAL A 85 -2.96 -12.85 -1.68
CA VAL A 85 -2.51 -12.27 -0.41
C VAL A 85 -3.48 -12.64 0.71
N LYS A 86 -2.96 -13.11 1.84
CA LYS A 86 -3.74 -13.63 2.97
C LYS A 86 -4.04 -12.60 4.04
N GLU A 87 -3.14 -11.64 4.23
CA GLU A 87 -3.30 -10.55 5.18
C GLU A 87 -2.83 -9.25 4.55
N VAL A 88 -3.50 -8.16 4.92
CA VAL A 88 -3.15 -6.80 4.51
C VAL A 88 -3.05 -5.95 5.76
N TYR A 89 -1.90 -5.34 5.95
CA TYR A 89 -1.66 -4.37 7.00
C TYR A 89 -1.47 -2.99 6.38
N LEU A 90 -1.78 -1.95 7.15
CA LEU A 90 -1.69 -0.58 6.68
C LEU A 90 -0.98 0.29 7.71
N ASP A 91 -0.22 1.25 7.21
CA ASP A 91 0.37 2.31 8.02
C ASP A 91 0.03 3.67 7.42
N SER A 92 -0.21 4.65 8.27
CA SER A 92 -0.46 6.02 7.81
C SER A 92 0.84 6.75 7.51
N LEU A 93 0.76 7.80 6.71
CA LEU A 93 1.89 8.71 6.59
C LEU A 93 2.24 9.25 7.99
N ASN A 94 3.52 9.15 8.37
CA ASN A 94 4.07 9.83 9.54
C ASN A 94 4.71 11.15 9.10
N PRO A 95 4.31 12.33 9.63
CA PRO A 95 4.64 13.62 9.04
C PRO A 95 6.04 14.13 9.48
N TYR A 96 7.05 13.28 9.39
CA TYR A 96 8.43 13.69 9.61
C TYR A 96 8.84 14.77 8.60
N PRO A 97 9.54 15.85 9.01
CA PRO A 97 9.83 16.99 8.14
C PRO A 97 10.46 16.62 6.79
N ALA A 98 11.40 15.67 6.78
CA ALA A 98 12.05 15.22 5.55
C ALA A 98 11.09 14.48 4.60
N SER A 99 10.22 13.63 5.14
CA SER A 99 9.21 12.90 4.34
C SER A 99 8.17 13.86 3.77
N VAL A 100 7.68 14.79 4.59
CA VAL A 100 6.74 15.82 4.17
C VAL A 100 7.34 16.72 3.09
N TYR A 101 8.60 17.15 3.25
CA TYR A 101 9.27 17.97 2.25
C TYR A 101 9.35 17.25 0.90
N ARG A 102 9.82 15.99 0.88
CA ARG A 102 9.91 15.20 -0.36
C ARG A 102 8.54 15.00 -1.01
N LEU A 103 7.53 14.66 -0.21
CA LEU A 103 6.15 14.49 -0.71
C LEU A 103 5.58 15.80 -1.25
N LYS A 104 5.78 16.93 -0.58
CA LYS A 104 5.33 18.24 -1.08
C LYS A 104 5.97 18.56 -2.43
N VAL A 105 7.27 18.34 -2.59
CA VAL A 105 7.96 18.55 -3.88
C VAL A 105 7.37 17.66 -4.96
N ALA A 106 7.21 16.36 -4.69
CA ALA A 106 6.63 15.41 -5.64
C ALA A 106 5.18 15.77 -6.00
N TYR A 107 4.37 16.18 -5.01
CA TYR A 107 2.98 16.56 -5.21
C TYR A 107 2.87 17.85 -6.01
N GLN A 108 3.68 18.86 -5.71
CA GLN A 108 3.68 20.12 -6.47
C GLN A 108 4.06 19.95 -7.95
N THR A 109 4.96 19.00 -8.26
CA THR A 109 5.55 18.87 -9.59
C THR A 109 4.90 17.77 -10.43
N MET A 110 4.63 16.61 -9.82
CA MET A 110 4.25 15.38 -10.52
C MET A 110 2.85 14.89 -10.18
N LEU A 111 2.34 15.19 -8.97
CA LEU A 111 1.02 14.74 -8.49
C LEU A 111 0.18 15.92 -7.93
N PRO A 112 -0.07 17.00 -8.71
CA PRO A 112 -0.64 18.26 -8.19
C PRO A 112 -2.05 18.12 -7.61
N TRP A 113 -2.82 17.14 -8.06
CA TRP A 113 -4.15 16.87 -7.51
C TRP A 113 -4.10 16.44 -6.04
N ALA A 114 -3.01 15.80 -5.60
CA ALA A 114 -2.88 15.27 -4.25
C ALA A 114 -2.38 16.33 -3.24
N LEU A 115 -1.88 17.49 -3.70
CA LEU A 115 -1.30 18.51 -2.84
C LEU A 115 -2.27 19.00 -1.76
N LYS A 116 -3.51 19.31 -2.15
CA LYS A 116 -4.53 19.79 -1.22
C LYS A 116 -4.86 18.75 -0.14
N HIS A 117 -4.86 17.47 -0.50
CA HIS A 117 -5.12 16.38 0.44
C HIS A 117 -3.98 16.22 1.45
N LEU A 118 -2.73 16.36 0.99
CA LEU A 118 -1.57 16.39 1.89
C LEU A 118 -1.63 17.57 2.85
N GLU A 119 -1.98 18.77 2.38
CA GLU A 119 -2.12 19.96 3.23
C GLU A 119 -3.24 19.80 4.27
N GLN A 120 -4.38 19.23 3.86
CA GLN A 120 -5.49 18.91 4.77
C GLN A 120 -5.05 17.91 5.85
N TYR A 121 -4.40 16.82 5.45
CA TYR A 121 -3.84 15.84 6.38
C TYR A 121 -2.87 16.49 7.37
N LEU A 122 -1.96 17.36 6.91
CA LEU A 122 -1.00 18.05 7.79
C LEU A 122 -1.67 19.04 8.75
N SER A 123 -2.84 19.59 8.40
CA SER A 123 -3.59 20.51 9.25
C SER A 123 -4.38 19.82 10.36
N ASP A 124 -4.88 18.60 10.09
CA ASP A 124 -5.61 17.78 11.07
C ASP A 124 -5.34 16.28 10.87
N PRO A 125 -4.17 15.77 11.32
CA PRO A 125 -3.84 14.35 11.17
C PRO A 125 -4.82 13.43 11.90
N ARG A 126 -5.39 13.89 13.03
CA ARG A 126 -6.32 13.08 13.84
C ARG A 126 -7.66 12.92 13.14
N GLY A 127 -8.19 14.01 12.59
CA GLY A 127 -9.42 13.97 11.79
C GLY A 127 -9.27 13.08 10.58
N TYR A 128 -8.15 13.20 9.87
CA TYR A 128 -7.80 12.31 8.76
C TYR A 128 -7.81 10.83 9.16
N LEU A 129 -7.09 10.46 10.23
CA LEU A 129 -6.97 9.06 10.67
C LEU A 129 -8.31 8.46 11.09
N ARG A 130 -9.21 9.27 11.67
CA ARG A 130 -10.58 8.84 11.99
C ARG A 130 -11.35 8.49 10.72
N THR A 131 -11.33 9.36 9.71
CA THR A 131 -12.00 9.11 8.42
C THR A 131 -11.42 7.89 7.70
N LEU A 132 -10.09 7.76 7.67
CA LEU A 132 -9.43 6.59 7.11
C LEU A 132 -9.84 5.30 7.85
N SER A 133 -9.95 5.35 9.18
CA SER A 133 -10.38 4.18 9.97
C SER A 133 -11.82 3.77 9.67
N GLU A 134 -12.72 4.71 9.41
CA GLU A 134 -14.12 4.44 9.00
C GLU A 134 -14.19 3.78 7.61
N GLU A 135 -13.37 4.25 6.67
CA GLU A 135 -13.24 3.65 5.34
C GLU A 135 -12.69 2.21 5.44
N LEU A 136 -11.62 1.99 6.21
CA LEU A 136 -11.04 0.66 6.41
C LEU A 136 -11.99 -0.32 7.09
N ALA A 137 -12.84 0.14 8.00
CA ALA A 137 -13.88 -0.70 8.60
C ALA A 137 -14.88 -1.19 7.53
N THR A 138 -15.24 -0.31 6.58
CA THR A 138 -16.13 -0.66 5.45
C THR A 138 -15.45 -1.67 4.53
N LEU A 139 -14.21 -1.39 4.11
CA LEU A 139 -13.43 -2.26 3.22
C LEU A 139 -13.12 -3.62 3.87
N SER A 140 -12.95 -3.66 5.20
CA SER A 140 -12.75 -4.92 5.93
C SER A 140 -13.93 -5.87 5.73
N GLN A 141 -15.16 -5.36 5.81
CA GLN A 141 -16.37 -6.16 5.59
C GLN A 141 -16.52 -6.60 4.14
N GLU A 142 -16.21 -5.71 3.19
CA GLU A 142 -16.33 -5.99 1.75
C GLU A 142 -15.34 -7.06 1.27
N TYR A 143 -14.07 -6.95 1.70
CA TYR A 143 -12.99 -7.80 1.17
C TYR A 143 -12.61 -8.97 2.08
N GLY A 144 -13.13 -9.03 3.31
CA GLY A 144 -12.84 -10.11 4.25
C GLY A 144 -11.43 -10.06 4.85
N TYR A 145 -10.86 -8.86 4.96
CA TYR A 145 -9.60 -8.61 5.67
C TYR A 145 -9.88 -7.88 6.98
N ASN A 146 -8.97 -8.01 7.96
CA ASN A 146 -9.00 -7.18 9.18
C ASN A 146 -8.12 -5.93 8.95
N LEU A 147 -8.64 -4.94 8.23
CA LEU A 147 -7.88 -3.75 7.85
C LEU A 147 -7.94 -2.71 8.98
N ARG A 148 -6.76 -2.30 9.45
CA ARG A 148 -6.58 -1.25 10.46
C ARG A 148 -5.30 -0.49 10.18
N VAL A 149 -5.30 0.80 10.48
CA VAL A 149 -4.06 1.60 10.52
C VAL A 149 -3.38 1.36 11.86
N ASN A 150 -2.07 1.16 11.86
CA ASN A 150 -1.23 1.12 13.06
C ASN A 150 -1.00 2.51 13.68
#